data_AF-A0A1E3VMM4-F1
#
_entry.id   AF-A0A1E3VMM4-F1
#
_cell.length_a   1.000
_cell.length_b   1.000
_cell.length_c   1.000
_cell.angle_alpha   90.00
_cell.angle_beta   90.00
_cell.angle_gamma   90.00
#
_symmetry.space_group_name_H-M   'P 1'
#
loop_
_entity.id
_entity.type
_entity.pdbx_description
1 polymer ?
#
loop_
_entity_poly.entity_id
_entity_poly.type
_entity_poly.pdbx_seq_one_letter_code
_entity_poly.pdbx_strand_id
1 'polypeptide(L)'
;MGVAAILCGCGPLAGIKNPFSKEEPKLPGERIAVITDPGQIAAQQATLKPVSLPPPQANASWSQPGGVASNNLGHLASAAPCARSGPRTLAPAPRRAGD
;
A
#
# COMPACT_ATOMS: atom_id res chain seq x y z
N MET A 1 0.42 -16.66 -43.65
CA MET A 1 1.68 -16.99 -42.96
C MET A 1 2.15 -15.74 -42.24
N GLY A 2 1.76 -15.56 -40.98
CA GLY A 2 2.01 -14.35 -40.20
C GLY A 2 3.30 -14.48 -39.39
N VAL A 3 4.12 -13.43 -39.40
CA VAL A 3 5.38 -13.38 -38.67
C VAL A 3 5.09 -13.23 -37.18
N ALA A 4 5.37 -14.28 -36.40
CA ALA A 4 5.35 -14.24 -34.95
C ALA A 4 6.68 -13.66 -34.45
N ALA A 5 6.62 -12.46 -33.86
CA ALA A 5 7.77 -11.84 -33.22
C ALA A 5 8.02 -12.50 -31.86
N ILE A 6 9.14 -13.19 -31.73
CA ILE A 6 9.59 -13.82 -30.48
C ILE A 6 10.20 -12.72 -29.59
N LEU A 7 9.48 -12.31 -28.54
CA LEU A 7 10.00 -11.49 -27.46
C LEU A 7 10.82 -12.37 -26.49
N CYS A 8 11.99 -12.85 -26.92
CA CYS A 8 12.99 -13.42 -26.02
C CYS A 8 14.16 -12.44 -25.89
N GLY A 9 13.98 -11.41 -25.07
CA GLY A 9 15.07 -10.57 -24.58
C GLY A 9 15.47 -10.99 -23.18
N CYS A 10 16.43 -11.90 -23.03
CA CYS A 10 17.15 -12.12 -21.78
C CYS A 10 18.57 -11.57 -21.95
N GLY A 11 18.84 -10.44 -21.31
CA GLY A 11 20.17 -9.87 -21.14
C GLY A 11 20.21 -9.13 -19.80
N PRO A 12 21.35 -9.11 -19.09
CA PRO A 12 21.46 -8.32 -17.88
C PRO A 12 21.25 -6.85 -18.27
N LEU A 13 20.26 -6.19 -17.64
CA LEU A 13 20.00 -4.75 -17.78
C LEU A 13 21.13 -3.87 -17.17
N ALA A 14 22.40 -4.31 -17.26
CA ALA A 14 23.57 -3.62 -16.74
C ALA A 14 23.85 -2.26 -17.41
N GLY A 15 23.15 -1.93 -18.52
CA GLY A 15 23.28 -0.68 -19.25
C GLY A 15 22.00 0.17 -19.35
N ILE A 16 20.85 -0.33 -18.88
CA ILE A 16 19.62 0.45 -18.90
C ILE A 16 19.64 1.35 -17.67
N LYS A 17 20.20 2.55 -17.82
CA LYS A 17 20.00 3.64 -16.86
C LYS A 17 18.48 3.75 -16.65
N ASN A 18 18.03 3.47 -15.44
CA ASN A 18 16.61 3.53 -15.10
C ASN A 18 16.11 4.93 -15.53
N PRO A 19 15.18 5.02 -16.51
CA PRO A 19 14.69 6.31 -17.00
C PRO A 19 13.92 7.09 -15.92
N PHE A 20 13.63 6.45 -14.78
CA PHE A 20 13.04 7.01 -13.57
C PHE A 20 14.05 7.15 -12.41
N SER A 21 15.36 7.10 -12.67
CA SER A 21 16.41 7.31 -11.66
C SER A 21 16.49 8.73 -11.08
N LYS A 22 15.60 9.63 -11.47
CA LYS A 22 15.51 10.95 -10.85
C LYS A 22 14.89 10.78 -9.47
N GLU A 23 15.72 10.80 -8.45
CA GLU A 23 15.27 10.96 -7.07
C GLU A 23 14.67 12.36 -6.90
N GLU A 24 13.46 12.42 -6.34
CA GLU A 24 12.87 13.68 -5.94
C GLU A 24 13.69 14.29 -4.79
N PRO A 25 13.99 15.60 -4.86
CA PRO A 25 14.71 16.26 -3.78
C PRO A 25 13.90 16.13 -2.49
N LYS A 26 14.57 15.70 -1.41
CA LYS A 26 13.93 15.58 -0.11
C LYS A 26 13.38 16.94 0.31
N LEU A 27 12.12 16.99 0.71
CA LEU A 27 11.49 18.22 1.20
C LEU A 27 12.33 18.83 2.34
N PRO A 28 12.64 20.13 2.30
CA PRO A 28 13.36 20.79 3.38
C PRO A 28 12.50 20.83 4.66
N GLY A 29 13.15 20.77 5.82
CA GLY A 29 12.50 20.84 7.13
C GLY A 29 12.61 19.56 7.96
N GLU A 30 12.24 19.68 9.24
CA GLU A 30 12.19 18.57 10.19
C GLU A 30 10.81 17.92 10.17
N ARG A 31 10.77 16.58 10.09
CA ARG A 31 9.53 15.81 10.21
C ARG A 31 9.23 15.60 11.68
N ILE A 32 8.30 16.38 12.22
CA ILE A 32 7.76 16.19 13.56
C ILE A 32 6.62 15.16 13.53
N ALA A 33 6.60 14.26 14.52
CA ALA A 33 5.52 13.29 14.66
C ALA A 33 4.24 14.01 15.13
N VAL A 34 3.13 13.81 14.41
CA VAL A 34 1.81 14.35 14.79
C VAL A 34 1.20 13.53 15.93
N ILE A 35 1.41 12.21 15.91
CA ILE A 35 0.96 11.27 16.94
C ILE A 35 2.21 10.78 17.66
N THR A 36 2.41 11.22 18.90
CA THR A 36 3.57 10.87 19.72
C THR A 36 3.30 9.69 20.67
N ASP A 37 2.03 9.42 20.95
CA ASP A 37 1.59 8.29 21.77
C ASP A 37 0.44 7.55 21.07
N PRO A 38 0.71 6.39 20.42
CA PRO A 38 -0.31 5.61 19.73
C PRO A 38 -1.32 4.96 20.70
N GLY A 39 -1.01 4.87 22.00
CA GLY A 39 -1.88 4.31 23.02
C GLY A 39 -3.01 5.24 23.46
N GLN A 40 -2.89 6.56 23.21
CA GLN A 40 -3.94 7.54 23.52
C GLN A 40 -5.12 7.49 22.54
N ILE A 41 -4.96 6.82 21.40
CA ILE A 41 -6.08 6.49 20.51
C ILE A 41 -6.76 5.21 21.03
N ALA A 42 -7.01 5.14 22.33
CA ALA A 42 -8.02 4.23 22.82
C ALA A 42 -9.33 4.73 22.23
N ALA A 43 -9.94 3.96 21.33
CA ALA A 43 -11.31 4.21 20.92
C ALA A 43 -12.11 4.34 22.23
N GLN A 44 -12.54 5.56 22.56
CA GLN A 44 -13.62 5.72 23.52
C GLN A 44 -14.67 4.77 23.02
N GLN A 45 -15.13 3.86 23.88
CA GLN A 45 -16.15 2.87 23.54
C GLN A 45 -17.35 3.66 23.03
N ALA A 46 -17.36 3.91 21.73
CA ALA A 46 -18.29 4.79 21.11
C ALA A 46 -19.61 4.08 21.30
N THR A 47 -20.58 4.77 21.90
CA THR A 47 -21.96 4.33 21.90
C THR A 47 -22.25 3.84 20.49
N LEU A 48 -22.57 2.54 20.33
CA LEU A 48 -22.69 1.86 19.04
C LEU A 48 -23.85 2.47 18.24
N LYS A 49 -23.63 3.63 17.66
CA LYS A 49 -24.56 4.27 16.75
C LYS A 49 -24.42 3.56 15.41
N PRO A 50 -25.52 3.07 14.82
CA PRO A 50 -25.46 2.47 13.50
C PRO A 50 -25.01 3.53 12.49
N VAL A 51 -23.88 3.27 11.83
CA VAL A 51 -23.39 4.06 10.70
C VAL A 51 -23.88 3.39 9.43
N SER A 52 -24.59 4.13 8.58
CA SER A 52 -24.99 3.66 7.26
C SER A 52 -23.90 4.04 6.25
N LEU A 53 -23.37 3.05 5.56
CA LEU A 53 -22.46 3.24 4.43
C LEU A 53 -23.24 3.08 3.12
N PRO A 54 -22.90 3.84 2.06
CA PRO A 54 -23.42 3.58 0.72
C PRO A 54 -23.11 2.16 0.24
N PRO A 55 -23.77 1.63 -0.80
CA PRO A 55 -23.38 0.36 -1.40
C PRO A 55 -21.92 0.35 -1.87
N PRO A 56 -21.19 -0.77 -1.75
CA PRO A 56 -19.84 -0.89 -2.30
C PRO A 56 -19.83 -0.73 -3.82
N GLN A 57 -18.82 -0.04 -4.36
CA GLN A 57 -18.66 0.21 -5.80
C GLN A 57 -17.40 -0.43 -6.36
N ALA A 58 -17.51 -1.07 -7.53
CA ALA A 58 -16.36 -1.55 -8.28
C ALA A 58 -15.63 -0.36 -8.92
N ASN A 59 -14.31 -0.35 -8.85
CA ASN A 59 -13.48 0.62 -9.56
C ASN A 59 -12.82 -0.04 -10.76
N ALA A 60 -13.61 -0.26 -11.81
CA ALA A 60 -13.15 -0.94 -13.03
C ALA A 60 -12.15 -0.10 -13.83
N SER A 61 -12.18 1.23 -13.69
CA SER A 61 -11.34 2.16 -14.44
C SER A 61 -10.39 2.92 -13.51
N TRP A 62 -9.14 2.48 -13.44
CA TRP A 62 -8.08 3.21 -12.75
C TRP A 62 -7.38 4.19 -13.69
N SER A 63 -8.03 5.31 -13.98
CA SER A 63 -7.59 6.22 -15.04
C SER A 63 -6.25 6.92 -14.77
N GLN A 64 -5.91 7.13 -13.49
CA GLN A 64 -4.71 7.85 -13.06
C GLN A 64 -4.32 7.44 -11.63
N PRO A 65 -3.09 7.75 -11.15
CA PRO A 65 -2.75 7.62 -9.74
C PRO A 65 -3.78 8.34 -8.85
N GLY A 66 -4.30 7.66 -7.82
CA GLY A 66 -5.40 8.17 -7.00
C GLY A 66 -6.82 7.98 -7.57
N GLY A 67 -6.95 7.32 -8.73
CA GLY A 67 -8.20 6.92 -9.39
C GLY A 67 -8.86 8.03 -10.19
N VAL A 68 -9.22 9.14 -9.54
CA VAL A 68 -9.83 10.34 -10.13
C VAL A 68 -9.09 11.60 -9.68
N ALA A 69 -9.27 12.73 -10.37
CA ALA A 69 -8.53 13.97 -10.11
C ALA A 69 -8.72 14.50 -8.67
N SER A 70 -9.86 14.19 -8.03
CA SER A 70 -10.13 14.56 -6.65
C SER A 70 -9.51 13.63 -5.60
N ASN A 71 -8.80 12.57 -6.01
CA ASN A 71 -8.26 11.52 -5.13
C ASN A 71 -9.31 10.91 -4.18
N ASN A 72 -10.57 10.84 -4.62
CA ASN A 72 -11.68 10.30 -3.84
C ASN A 72 -12.19 9.02 -4.50
N LEU A 73 -11.96 7.89 -3.84
CA LEU A 73 -12.33 6.57 -4.34
C LEU A 73 -13.67 6.04 -3.78
N GLY A 74 -14.29 6.76 -2.84
CA GLY A 74 -15.55 6.35 -2.21
C GLY A 74 -15.49 5.00 -1.48
N HIS A 75 -16.61 4.28 -1.47
CA HIS A 75 -16.75 2.96 -0.81
C HIS A 75 -16.40 1.83 -1.78
N LEU A 76 -15.11 1.56 -1.98
CA LEU A 76 -14.65 0.52 -2.90
C LEU A 76 -15.03 -0.90 -2.46
N ALA A 77 -15.48 -1.71 -3.40
CA ALA A 77 -15.67 -3.14 -3.21
C ALA A 77 -14.31 -3.85 -3.07
N SER A 78 -14.18 -4.74 -2.08
CA SER A 78 -13.00 -5.59 -1.93
C SER A 78 -13.06 -6.79 -2.89
N ALA A 79 -12.02 -7.01 -3.69
CA ALA A 79 -11.97 -8.10 -4.66
C ALA A 79 -11.92 -9.51 -4.05
N ALA A 80 -11.55 -9.65 -2.76
CA ALA A 80 -11.52 -10.91 -2.04
C ALA A 80 -12.00 -10.72 -0.59
N PRO A 81 -12.61 -11.75 0.04
CA PRO A 81 -12.80 -11.74 1.48
C PRO A 81 -11.43 -11.61 2.15
N CYS A 82 -11.26 -10.58 2.97
CA CYS A 82 -10.07 -10.45 3.81
C CYS A 82 -10.11 -11.58 4.83
N ALA A 83 -9.32 -12.64 4.62
CA ALA A 83 -9.23 -13.74 5.57
C ALA A 83 -8.70 -13.19 6.90
N ARG A 84 -9.43 -13.44 7.99
CA ARG A 84 -8.96 -13.13 9.35
C ARG A 84 -7.65 -13.88 9.58
N SER A 85 -6.53 -13.16 9.66
CA SER A 85 -5.28 -13.78 10.09
C SER A 85 -5.44 -14.21 11.55
N GLY A 86 -5.29 -15.51 11.82
CA GLY A 86 -5.22 -16.03 13.20
C GLY A 86 -4.05 -15.41 13.98
N PRO A 87 -3.99 -15.63 15.29
CA PRO A 87 -2.90 -15.10 16.12
C PRO A 87 -1.56 -15.62 15.60
N ARG A 88 -0.73 -14.73 15.05
CA ARG A 88 0.65 -15.04 14.69
C ARG A 88 1.50 -14.85 15.95
N THR A 89 1.85 -15.95 16.61
CA THR A 89 2.90 -15.94 17.64
C THR A 89 4.21 -15.62 16.92
N LEU A 90 4.69 -14.39 17.08
CA LEU A 90 6.05 -14.03 16.68
C LEU A 90 6.99 -14.77 17.62
N ALA A 91 7.62 -15.84 17.13
CA ALA A 91 8.71 -16.47 17.85
C ALA A 91 9.81 -15.42 18.07
N PRO A 92 10.40 -15.31 19.28
CA PRO A 92 11.49 -14.39 19.52
C PRO A 92 12.66 -14.73 18.59
N ALA A 93 13.24 -13.70 17.98
CA ALA A 93 14.42 -13.85 17.14
C ALA A 93 15.57 -14.50 17.94
N PRO A 94 16.36 -15.41 17.35
CA PRO A 94 17.48 -16.02 18.05
C PRO A 94 18.48 -14.92 18.42
N ARG A 95 18.79 -14.81 19.72
CA ARG A 95 19.89 -13.98 20.21
C ARG A 95 21.18 -14.52 19.60
N ARG A 96 21.95 -13.67 18.89
CA ARG A 96 23.33 -14.00 18.54
C ARG A 96 24.07 -14.25 19.86
N ALA A 97 24.68 -15.43 19.97
CA ALA A 97 25.58 -15.73 21.06
C ALA A 97 26.88 -14.93 20.85
N GLY A 98 27.26 -14.13 21.84
CA GLY A 98 28.52 -13.40 21.87
C GLY A 98 28.34 -11.92 22.20
N ASP A 99 27.88 -11.63 23.41
CA ASP A 99 28.36 -10.51 24.24
C ASP A 99 29.10 -11.12 25.43
#